data_AF-A0A382X343-F1
#
_entry.id   AF-A0A382X343-F1
#
_cell.length_a   1.000
_cell.length_b   1.000
_cell.length_c   1.000
_cell.angle_alpha   90.00
_cell.angle_beta   90.00
_cell.angle_gamma   90.00
#
_symmetry.space_group_name_H-M   'P 1'
#
loop_
_entity.id
_entity.type
_entity.pdbx_description
1 polymer ?
#
loop_
_entity_poly.entity_id
_entity_poly.type
_entity_poly.pdbx_seq_one_letter_code
_entity_poly.pdbx_strand_id
1 'polypeptide(L)'
;MRPDDSLILSGSFNPLHQGHIQMLSAAEKMTGKKGIYEISICNVDKPVLPKSKLLKRIKCFPPDNSFFVTASPRFTEKSTILPSSTFVIGYDTATRLLDPQYYDKNDFNYYSDAVVGALNIIAENHCSFIVGGRIDKSGQFKTLDDLKMPKKSRQLFELLPESKFRVD
;
A
#
# COMPACT_ATOMS: atom_id res chain seq x y z
N MET A 1 8.89 4.29 19.60
CA MET A 1 9.15 2.89 19.21
C MET A 1 8.68 2.73 17.77
N ARG A 2 9.56 2.36 16.83
CA ARG A 2 9.11 1.98 15.48
C ARG A 2 8.43 0.61 15.64
N PRO A 3 7.19 0.43 15.16
CA PRO A 3 6.50 -0.81 15.41
C PRO A 3 6.99 -1.87 14.41
N ASP A 4 7.85 -2.77 14.88
CA ASP A 4 8.22 -3.97 14.12
C ASP A 4 6.99 -4.88 13.98
N ASP A 5 6.90 -5.62 12.87
CA ASP A 5 5.82 -6.58 12.60
C ASP A 5 4.40 -5.96 12.41
N SER A 6 4.35 -4.70 11.98
CA SER A 6 3.09 -3.93 11.85
C SER A 6 2.24 -4.29 10.63
N LEU A 7 0.92 -4.19 10.78
CA LEU A 7 -0.04 -4.17 9.67
C LEU A 7 -0.38 -2.73 9.31
N ILE A 8 -0.03 -2.28 8.10
CA ILE A 8 -0.09 -0.85 7.74
C ILE A 8 -0.94 -0.65 6.49
N LEU A 9 -2.09 0.01 6.61
CA LEU A 9 -2.82 0.50 5.44
C LEU A 9 -2.18 1.82 4.98
N SER A 10 -1.45 1.76 3.87
CA SER A 10 -0.77 2.92 3.28
C SER A 10 -1.66 3.58 2.23
N GLY A 11 -1.87 4.89 2.35
CA GLY A 11 -2.73 5.61 1.42
C GLY A 11 -2.68 7.12 1.54
N SER A 12 -3.22 7.80 0.53
CA SER A 12 -3.39 9.26 0.59
C SER A 12 -4.64 9.69 1.35
N PHE A 13 -5.62 8.80 1.52
CA PHE A 13 -6.89 8.99 2.26
C PHE A 13 -7.57 10.33 1.99
N ASN A 14 -7.98 10.53 0.74
CA ASN A 14 -8.53 11.81 0.26
C ASN A 14 -9.96 11.68 -0.29
N PRO A 15 -10.99 11.56 0.58
CA PRO A 15 -10.94 11.37 2.04
C PRO A 15 -10.82 9.89 2.46
N LEU A 16 -10.67 9.63 3.75
CA LEU A 16 -10.94 8.31 4.32
C LEU A 16 -12.42 7.96 4.06
N HIS A 17 -12.69 6.72 3.66
CA HIS A 17 -14.03 6.25 3.34
C HIS A 17 -14.20 4.78 3.75
N GLN A 18 -15.44 4.26 3.68
CA GLN A 18 -15.77 2.90 4.13
C GLN A 18 -14.89 1.82 3.51
N GLY A 19 -14.58 1.92 2.22
CA GLY A 19 -13.65 0.97 1.61
C GLY A 19 -12.27 0.87 2.26
N HIS A 20 -11.69 1.98 2.73
CA HIS A 20 -10.42 1.94 3.48
C HIS A 20 -10.59 1.23 4.83
N ILE A 21 -11.67 1.56 5.55
CA ILE A 21 -11.96 1.01 6.89
C ILE A 21 -12.19 -0.50 6.79
N GLN A 22 -12.99 -0.94 5.82
CA GLN A 22 -13.28 -2.35 5.58
C GLN A 22 -12.03 -3.12 5.13
N MET A 23 -11.18 -2.51 4.29
CA MET A 23 -9.93 -3.14 3.85
C MET A 23 -8.99 -3.40 5.02
N LEU A 24 -8.80 -2.40 5.90
CA LEU A 24 -7.98 -2.59 7.09
C LEU A 24 -8.59 -3.64 8.02
N SER A 25 -9.89 -3.56 8.31
CA SER A 25 -10.57 -4.52 9.19
C SER A 25 -10.48 -5.96 8.68
N ALA A 26 -10.61 -6.16 7.37
CA ALA A 26 -10.47 -7.48 6.76
C ALA A 26 -9.03 -8.01 6.86
N ALA A 27 -8.03 -7.15 6.69
CA ALA A 27 -6.63 -7.52 6.88
C ALA A 27 -6.28 -7.80 8.36
N GLU A 28 -6.84 -7.04 9.30
CA GLU A 28 -6.72 -7.30 10.75
C GLU A 28 -7.28 -8.69 11.10
N LYS A 29 -8.48 -9.02 10.61
CA LYS A 29 -9.08 -10.34 10.80
C LYS A 29 -8.28 -11.47 10.16
N MET A 30 -7.62 -11.21 9.04
CA MET A 30 -6.82 -12.21 8.33
C MET A 30 -5.51 -12.50 9.04
N THR A 31 -4.88 -11.50 9.65
CA THR A 31 -3.55 -11.60 10.25
C THR A 31 -3.56 -11.72 11.77
N GLY A 32 -4.68 -11.38 12.42
CA GLY A 32 -4.76 -11.25 13.88
C GLY A 32 -4.05 -10.02 14.45
N LYS A 33 -3.49 -9.14 13.60
CA LYS A 33 -2.74 -7.95 14.00
C LYS A 33 -3.63 -6.72 14.04
N LYS A 34 -3.28 -5.75 14.91
CA LYS A 34 -3.91 -4.43 14.90
C LYS A 34 -3.36 -3.58 13.76
N GLY A 35 -4.25 -2.97 13.00
CA GLY A 35 -3.97 -2.14 11.86
C GLY A 35 -3.59 -0.71 12.24
N ILE A 36 -2.69 -0.12 11.47
CA ILE A 36 -2.28 1.28 11.57
C ILE A 36 -2.43 1.93 10.20
N TYR A 37 -2.90 3.17 10.16
CA TYR A 37 -2.95 3.93 8.91
C TYR A 37 -1.64 4.67 8.67
N GLU A 38 -1.19 4.73 7.43
CA GLU A 38 -0.04 5.54 7.03
C GLU A 38 -0.44 6.55 5.96
N ILE A 39 -0.43 7.83 6.32
CA ILE A 39 -0.77 8.94 5.45
C ILE A 39 0.50 9.46 4.78
N SER A 40 0.63 9.22 3.48
CA SER A 40 1.76 9.74 2.72
C SER A 40 1.52 11.19 2.25
N ILE A 41 2.37 12.12 2.69
CA ILE A 41 2.26 13.55 2.33
C ILE A 41 3.00 13.92 1.04
N CYS A 42 3.85 13.03 0.55
CA CYS A 42 4.52 13.12 -0.75
C CYS A 42 4.00 11.99 -1.64
N ASN A 43 3.71 12.25 -2.90
CA ASN A 43 3.50 11.19 -3.90
C ASN A 43 4.45 11.47 -5.07
N VAL A 44 4.90 10.43 -5.77
CA VAL A 44 5.86 10.54 -6.88
C VAL A 44 5.44 11.62 -7.90
N ASP A 45 4.13 11.77 -8.14
CA ASP A 45 3.59 12.68 -9.15
C ASP A 45 2.85 13.91 -8.59
N LYS A 46 2.90 14.19 -7.28
CA LYS A 46 2.10 15.27 -6.66
C LYS A 46 2.95 16.18 -5.77
N PRO A 47 2.66 17.50 -5.75
CA PRO A 47 3.30 18.40 -4.80
C PRO A 47 3.04 17.98 -3.36
N VAL A 48 3.97 18.33 -2.46
CA VAL A 48 3.85 18.07 -1.02
C VAL A 48 2.50 18.54 -0.51
N LEU A 49 1.81 17.69 0.23
CA LEU A 49 0.48 17.98 0.75
C LEU A 49 0.54 19.20 1.69
N PRO A 50 -0.21 20.28 1.41
CA PRO A 50 -0.25 21.43 2.31
C PRO A 50 -0.75 21.01 3.69
N LYS A 51 -0.16 21.58 4.76
CA LYS A 51 -0.55 21.31 6.16
C LYS A 51 -2.06 21.41 6.39
N SER A 52 -2.72 22.38 5.76
CA SER A 52 -4.17 22.57 5.86
C SER A 52 -4.97 21.39 5.29
N LYS A 53 -4.52 20.78 4.18
CA LYS A 53 -5.15 19.58 3.61
C LYS A 53 -4.84 18.34 4.45
N LEU A 54 -3.63 18.21 4.98
CA LEU A 54 -3.27 17.12 5.90
C LEU A 54 -4.18 17.13 7.14
N LEU A 55 -4.33 18.28 7.79
CA LEU A 55 -5.20 18.42 8.96
C LEU A 55 -6.66 18.08 8.65
N LYS A 56 -7.16 18.42 7.45
CA LYS A 56 -8.51 18.01 7.02
C LYS A 56 -8.63 16.48 6.88
N ARG A 57 -7.61 15.80 6.35
CA ARG A 57 -7.60 14.34 6.23
C ARG A 57 -7.56 13.67 7.61
N ILE A 58 -6.69 14.13 8.50
CA ILE A 58 -6.57 13.60 9.86
C ILE A 58 -7.90 13.68 10.61
N LYS A 59 -8.66 14.77 10.44
CA LYS A 59 -10.00 14.91 11.06
C LYS A 59 -11.04 13.87 10.60
N CYS A 60 -10.80 13.16 9.50
CA CYS A 60 -11.69 12.10 9.02
C CYS A 60 -11.40 10.75 9.68
N PHE A 61 -10.33 10.61 10.46
CA PHE A 61 -10.00 9.35 11.12
C PHE A 61 -10.78 9.19 12.43
N PRO A 62 -11.26 7.98 12.75
CA PRO A 62 -11.85 7.68 14.05
C PRO A 62 -10.86 7.96 15.20
N PRO A 63 -11.31 8.45 16.36
CA PRO A 63 -10.45 8.81 17.50
C PRO A 63 -9.55 7.67 17.99
N ASP A 64 -10.02 6.43 17.89
CA ASP A 64 -9.33 5.25 18.44
C ASP A 64 -8.31 4.62 17.47
N ASN A 65 -8.19 5.16 16.25
CA ASN A 65 -7.29 4.64 15.24
C ASN A 65 -5.91 5.31 15.32
N SER A 66 -4.86 4.50 15.33
CA SER A 66 -3.49 5.00 15.22
C SER A 66 -3.14 5.32 13.76
N PHE A 67 -2.37 6.39 13.55
CA PHE A 67 -1.85 6.73 12.23
C PHE A 67 -0.44 7.29 12.30
N PHE A 68 0.32 7.08 11.23
CA PHE A 68 1.58 7.74 10.94
C PHE A 68 1.42 8.70 9.77
N VAL A 69 2.26 9.73 9.74
CA VAL A 69 2.40 10.61 8.58
C VAL A 69 3.82 10.45 8.07
N THR A 70 4.00 10.06 6.81
CA THR A 70 5.33 9.89 6.21
C THR A 70 5.48 10.75 4.96
N ALA A 71 6.71 11.15 4.68
CA ALA A 71 7.10 11.83 3.44
C ALA A 71 7.72 10.87 2.41
N SER A 72 7.40 9.56 2.50
CA SER A 72 7.98 8.50 1.66
C SER A 72 7.00 8.11 0.55
N PRO A 73 7.10 8.68 -0.67
CA PRO A 73 6.19 8.36 -1.77
C PRO A 73 6.30 6.92 -2.29
N ARG A 74 7.46 6.27 -2.17
CA ARG A 74 7.71 4.92 -2.72
C ARG A 74 7.71 3.85 -1.63
N PHE A 75 7.27 2.64 -1.96
CA PHE A 75 7.29 1.52 -1.00
C PHE A 75 8.69 1.06 -0.62
N THR A 76 9.70 1.28 -1.47
CA THR A 76 11.11 1.10 -1.13
C THR A 76 11.49 1.97 0.07
N GLU A 77 11.18 3.26 0.02
CA GLU A 77 11.43 4.20 1.13
C GLU A 77 10.59 3.86 2.37
N LYS A 78 9.31 3.51 2.18
CA LYS A 78 8.44 3.09 3.29
C LYS A 78 9.00 1.86 4.00
N SER A 79 9.52 0.88 3.25
CA SER A 79 10.12 -0.32 3.82
C SER A 79 11.38 -0.03 4.66
N THR A 80 12.12 1.04 4.34
CA THR A 80 13.28 1.47 5.15
C THR A 80 12.87 2.09 6.48
N ILE A 81 11.78 2.86 6.51
CA ILE A 81 11.31 3.54 7.75
C ILE A 81 10.39 2.66 8.59
N LEU A 82 9.74 1.68 7.98
CA LEU A 82 8.81 0.73 8.57
C LEU A 82 9.23 -0.70 8.18
N PRO A 83 10.40 -1.18 8.66
CA PRO A 83 10.86 -2.53 8.36
C PRO A 83 9.92 -3.58 8.96
N SER A 84 10.02 -4.81 8.47
CA SER A 84 9.24 -5.97 8.92
C SER A 84 7.72 -5.77 8.87
N SER A 85 7.24 -4.81 8.08
CA SER A 85 5.82 -4.45 8.04
C SER A 85 5.08 -5.12 6.89
N THR A 86 3.82 -5.47 7.11
CA THR A 86 2.89 -5.89 6.06
C THR A 86 2.05 -4.70 5.62
N PHE A 87 2.24 -4.25 4.38
CA PHE A 87 1.49 -3.14 3.79
C PHE A 87 0.19 -3.63 3.17
N VAL A 88 -0.94 -3.14 3.68
CA VAL A 88 -2.24 -3.32 3.06
C VAL A 88 -2.40 -2.24 1.98
N ILE A 89 -2.74 -2.65 0.76
CA ILE A 89 -2.91 -1.75 -0.39
C ILE A 89 -4.09 -2.19 -1.26
N GLY A 90 -4.70 -1.25 -1.97
CA GLY A 90 -5.72 -1.55 -2.98
C GLY A 90 -5.13 -1.94 -4.34
N TYR A 91 -5.97 -2.56 -5.18
CA TYR A 91 -5.63 -3.00 -6.54
C TYR A 91 -4.92 -1.94 -7.39
N ASP A 92 -5.39 -0.69 -7.38
CA ASP A 92 -4.75 0.39 -8.16
C ASP A 92 -3.35 0.74 -7.67
N THR A 93 -3.12 0.65 -6.36
CA THR A 93 -1.78 0.87 -5.79
C THR A 93 -0.85 -0.30 -6.13
N ALA A 94 -1.35 -1.54 -6.06
CA ALA A 94 -0.59 -2.70 -6.49
C ALA A 94 -0.24 -2.65 -7.98
N THR A 95 -1.17 -2.20 -8.83
CA THR A 95 -0.93 -1.98 -10.27
C THR A 95 0.24 -1.02 -10.47
N ARG A 96 0.25 0.12 -9.78
CA ARG A 96 1.35 1.11 -9.89
C ARG A 96 2.68 0.58 -9.37
N LEU A 97 2.65 -0.20 -8.27
CA LEU A 97 3.84 -0.83 -7.71
C LEU A 97 4.48 -1.84 -8.68
N LEU A 98 3.67 -2.48 -9.53
CA LEU A 98 4.15 -3.47 -10.50
C LEU A 98 4.41 -2.87 -11.89
N ASP A 99 4.22 -1.57 -12.05
CA ASP A 99 4.35 -0.89 -13.34
C ASP A 99 5.68 -0.12 -13.40
N PRO A 100 6.59 -0.50 -14.32
CA PRO A 100 7.87 0.17 -14.52
C PRO A 100 7.80 1.70 -14.69
N GLN A 101 6.66 2.25 -15.14
CA GLN A 101 6.55 3.70 -15.38
C GLN A 101 6.63 4.56 -14.12
N TYR A 102 6.44 3.95 -12.94
CA TYR A 102 6.53 4.64 -11.66
C TYR A 102 7.93 4.63 -11.05
N TYR A 103 8.91 4.09 -11.78
CA TYR A 103 10.31 4.03 -11.36
C TYR A 103 11.18 4.98 -12.18
N ASP A 104 12.18 5.60 -11.54
CA ASP A 104 13.13 6.44 -12.26
C ASP A 104 14.00 5.55 -13.16
N LYS A 105 14.20 5.99 -14.40
CA LYS A 105 15.07 5.30 -15.37
C LYS A 105 16.54 5.34 -14.93
N ASN A 106 16.90 6.26 -14.04
CA ASN A 106 18.26 6.39 -13.52
C ASN A 106 18.55 5.49 -12.32
N ASP A 107 17.53 4.95 -11.65
CA ASP A 107 17.70 4.11 -10.46
C ASP A 107 18.13 2.67 -10.79
N PHE A 108 17.98 2.24 -12.05
CA PHE A 108 18.24 0.85 -12.48
C PHE A 108 18.83 0.77 -13.90
N ASN A 109 19.75 -0.18 -14.10
CA ASN A 109 20.44 -0.38 -15.39
C ASN A 109 19.48 -0.69 -16.56
N TYR A 110 18.31 -1.28 -16.28
CA TYR A 110 17.25 -1.51 -17.25
C TYR A 110 15.87 -1.27 -16.64
N TYR A 111 14.98 -0.67 -17.42
CA TYR A 111 13.62 -0.32 -17.01
C TYR A 111 12.77 -1.53 -16.58
N SER A 112 12.99 -2.72 -17.16
CA SER A 112 12.31 -3.96 -16.73
C SER A 112 12.79 -4.47 -15.37
N ASP A 113 14.03 -4.13 -14.98
CA ASP A 113 14.64 -4.59 -13.73
C ASP A 113 14.26 -3.71 -12.54
N ALA A 114 13.70 -2.52 -12.80
CA ALA A 114 13.34 -1.55 -11.76
C ALA A 114 12.29 -2.09 -10.78
N VAL A 115 11.25 -2.76 -11.29
CA VAL A 115 10.22 -3.39 -10.44
C VAL A 115 10.86 -4.49 -9.59
N VAL A 116 11.69 -5.35 -10.18
CA VAL A 116 12.35 -6.44 -9.47
C VAL A 116 13.30 -5.91 -8.40
N GLY A 117 14.12 -4.92 -8.72
CA GLY A 117 15.04 -4.29 -7.78
C GLY A 117 14.31 -3.63 -6.61
N ALA A 118 13.22 -2.91 -6.89
CA ALA A 118 12.38 -2.33 -5.85
C ALA A 118 11.75 -3.38 -4.93
N LEU A 119 11.22 -4.47 -5.50
CA LEU A 119 10.65 -5.57 -4.71
C LEU A 119 11.71 -6.31 -3.89
N ASN A 120 12.95 -6.42 -4.40
CA ASN A 120 14.06 -6.98 -3.64
C ASN A 120 14.41 -6.10 -2.42
N ILE A 121 14.50 -4.77 -2.58
CA ILE A 121 14.73 -3.85 -1.46
C ILE A 121 13.64 -3.99 -0.40
N ILE A 122 12.37 -4.11 -0.82
CA ILE A 122 11.24 -4.28 0.09
C ILE A 122 11.34 -5.63 0.82
N ALA A 123 11.72 -6.70 0.12
CA ALA A 123 11.94 -8.02 0.69
C ALA A 123 13.11 -8.07 1.68
N GLU A 124 14.21 -7.39 1.37
CA GLU A 124 15.40 -7.26 2.24
C GLU A 124 15.07 -6.52 3.54
N ASN A 125 14.14 -5.58 3.49
CA ASN A 125 13.58 -4.91 4.68
C ASN A 125 12.51 -5.75 5.40
N HIS A 126 12.32 -7.01 5.01
CA HIS A 126 11.34 -7.96 5.56
C HIS A 126 9.88 -7.50 5.42
N CYS A 127 9.57 -6.68 4.42
CA CYS A 127 8.23 -6.18 4.19
C CYS A 127 7.46 -7.02 3.15
N SER A 128 6.14 -7.04 3.29
CA SER A 128 5.23 -7.76 2.40
C SER A 128 3.94 -6.96 2.14
N PHE A 129 3.06 -7.48 1.30
CA PHE A 129 1.84 -6.83 0.86
C PHE A 129 0.61 -7.70 1.03
N ILE A 130 -0.49 -7.11 1.49
CA ILE A 130 -1.84 -7.65 1.36
C ILE A 130 -2.60 -6.76 0.38
N VAL A 131 -3.16 -7.36 -0.67
CA VAL A 131 -3.80 -6.63 -1.78
C VAL A 131 -5.31 -6.82 -1.75
N GLY A 132 -6.05 -5.73 -1.55
CA GLY A 132 -7.50 -5.69 -1.73
C GLY A 132 -7.89 -5.55 -3.20
N GLY A 133 -8.83 -6.39 -3.65
CA GLY A 133 -9.40 -6.29 -5.01
C GLY A 133 -10.27 -5.06 -5.23
N ARG A 134 -10.74 -4.85 -6.46
CA ARG A 134 -11.69 -3.78 -6.80
C ARG A 134 -12.71 -4.25 -7.83
N ILE A 135 -13.86 -3.60 -7.89
CA ILE A 135 -14.77 -3.71 -9.04
C ILE A 135 -14.34 -2.69 -10.10
N ASP A 136 -14.17 -3.14 -11.34
CA ASP A 136 -13.88 -2.25 -12.46
C ASP A 136 -15.17 -1.65 -13.07
N LYS A 137 -15.01 -0.77 -14.06
CA LYS A 137 -16.14 -0.09 -14.71
C LYS A 137 -17.12 -1.03 -15.43
N SER A 138 -16.70 -2.27 -15.72
CA SER A 138 -17.54 -3.30 -16.34
C SER A 138 -18.27 -4.17 -15.33
N GLY A 139 -18.05 -3.95 -14.02
CA GLY A 139 -18.62 -4.76 -12.95
C GLY A 139 -17.81 -6.02 -12.63
N GLN A 140 -16.63 -6.21 -13.23
CA GLN A 140 -15.77 -7.36 -12.96
C GLN A 140 -14.93 -7.10 -11.71
N PHE A 141 -14.88 -8.07 -10.80
CA PHE A 141 -13.99 -8.03 -9.65
C PHE A 141 -12.56 -8.40 -10.07
N LYS A 142 -11.62 -7.48 -9.84
CA LYS A 142 -10.20 -7.57 -10.18
C LYS A 142 -9.37 -7.81 -8.94
N THR A 143 -8.46 -8.76 -9.00
CA THR A 143 -7.64 -9.22 -7.86
C THR A 143 -6.15 -9.21 -8.19
N LEU A 144 -5.32 -9.53 -7.20
CA LEU A 144 -3.88 -9.75 -7.38
C LEU A 144 -3.57 -10.71 -8.54
N ASP A 145 -4.44 -11.67 -8.84
CA ASP A 145 -4.22 -12.67 -9.89
C ASP A 145 -4.40 -12.11 -11.31
N ASP A 146 -5.04 -10.94 -11.46
CA ASP A 146 -5.11 -10.20 -12.73
C ASP A 146 -3.84 -9.39 -13.03
N LEU A 147 -2.92 -9.24 -12.07
CA LEU A 147 -1.73 -8.40 -12.20
C LEU A 147 -0.54 -9.17 -12.78
N LYS A 148 0.16 -8.55 -13.73
CA LYS A 148 1.44 -9.07 -14.24
C LYS A 148 2.53 -8.83 -13.19
N MET A 149 3.12 -9.91 -12.67
CA MET A 149 4.12 -9.83 -11.61
C MET A 149 5.33 -10.73 -11.91
N PRO A 150 6.56 -10.30 -11.56
CA PRO A 150 7.73 -11.18 -11.62
C PRO A 150 7.53 -12.43 -10.74
N LYS A 151 7.70 -13.62 -11.31
CA LYS A 151 7.45 -14.91 -10.60
C LYS A 151 8.16 -15.00 -9.24
N LYS A 152 9.41 -14.52 -9.16
CA LYS A 152 10.23 -14.55 -7.93
C LYS A 152 9.68 -13.65 -6.82
N SER A 153 8.92 -12.62 -7.17
CA SER A 153 8.39 -11.65 -6.20
C SER A 153 6.96 -11.98 -5.75
N ARG A 154 6.30 -12.98 -6.34
CA ARG A 154 4.91 -13.39 -6.01
C ARG A 154 4.72 -13.68 -4.51
N GLN A 155 5.74 -14.21 -3.86
CA GLN A 155 5.74 -14.55 -2.43
C GLN A 155 5.60 -13.35 -1.51
N LEU A 156 5.90 -12.13 -1.99
CA LEU A 156 5.75 -10.90 -1.20
C LEU A 156 4.29 -10.44 -1.09
N PHE A 157 3.37 -11.07 -1.83
CA PHE A 157 2.00 -10.60 -1.96
C PHE A 157 1.01 -11.67 -1.51
N GLU A 158 0.03 -11.25 -0.74
CA GLU A 158 -1.13 -12.04 -0.38
C GLU A 158 -2.40 -11.34 -0.87
N LEU A 159 -3.34 -12.11 -1.39
CA LEU A 159 -4.64 -11.59 -1.81
C LEU A 159 -5.54 -11.48 -0.58
N LEU A 160 -6.14 -10.31 -0.36
CA LEU A 160 -7.28 -10.20 0.54
C LEU A 160 -8.51 -10.78 -0.18
N PRO A 161 -9.07 -11.93 0.26
CA PRO A 161 -10.10 -12.64 -0.50
C PRO A 161 -11.37 -11.81 -0.69
N GLU A 162 -12.04 -11.95 -1.84
CA GLU A 162 -13.31 -11.26 -2.14
C GLU A 162 -14.36 -11.51 -1.05
N SER A 163 -14.42 -12.72 -0.50
CA SER A 163 -15.34 -13.08 0.59
C SER A 163 -15.10 -12.32 1.89
N LYS A 164 -13.90 -11.76 2.08
CA LYS A 164 -13.53 -10.94 3.25
C LYS A 164 -13.57 -9.45 2.95
N PHE A 165 -13.38 -9.06 1.69
CA PHE A 165 -13.34 -7.67 1.26
C PHE A 165 -13.86 -7.51 -0.16
N ARG A 166 -15.02 -6.87 -0.27
CA ARG A 166 -15.61 -6.38 -1.51
C ARG A 166 -16.31 -5.07 -1.22
N VAL A 167 -15.89 -4.03 -1.92
CA VAL A 167 -16.47 -2.69 -1.81
C VAL A 167 -16.84 -2.28 -3.22
N ASP A 168 -18.14 -2.05 -3.41
CA ASP A 168 -18.71 -1.53 -4.65
C ASP A 168 -18.40 -0.03 -4.85
#